data_AF-A0AA35R3B6-F1
#
_entry.id   AF-A0AA35R3B6-F1
#
_cell.length_a   1.000
_cell.length_b   1.000
_cell.length_c   1.000
_cell.angle_alpha   90.00
_cell.angle_beta   90.00
_cell.angle_gamma   90.00
#
_symmetry.space_group_name_H-M   'P 1'
#
loop_
_entity.id
_entity.type
_entity.pdbx_description
1 polymer ?
#
loop_
_entity_poly.entity_id
_entity_poly.type
_entity_poly.pdbx_seq_one_letter_code
_entity_poly.pdbx_strand_id
1 'polypeptide(L)'
;MVGEVNIAVHVAAGKGLMNEWWKIESCTPGGAVLTGGYELPAKYVLHTFGSGFRNQAMLESCYSSCLDLVLEHNIRSVVLEVAVRYAHKTIPRLI
;
A
#
# COMPACT_ATOMS: atom_id res chain seq x y z
N MET A 1 -2.20 -16.74 1.48
CA MET A 1 -3.13 -16.19 0.48
C MET A 1 -2.46 -14.95 -0.09
N VAL A 2 -1.79 -15.07 -1.23
CA VAL A 2 -1.08 -13.96 -1.88
C VAL A 2 -2.15 -13.15 -2.60
N GLY A 3 -2.73 -12.16 -1.92
CA GLY A 3 -3.52 -11.12 -2.58
C GLY A 3 -2.62 -10.39 -3.58
N GLU A 4 -3.19 -9.92 -4.68
CA GLU A 4 -2.53 -9.32 -5.85
C GLU A 4 -1.43 -8.31 -5.45
N VAL A 5 -0.23 -8.82 -5.17
CA VAL A 5 0.97 -8.02 -4.98
C VAL A 5 1.27 -7.40 -6.33
N ASN A 6 1.47 -6.07 -6.38
CA ASN A 6 1.87 -5.42 -7.62
C ASN A 6 3.29 -5.89 -7.99
N ILE A 7 3.36 -6.95 -8.81
CA ILE A 7 4.61 -7.61 -9.20
C ILE A 7 5.55 -6.60 -9.85
N ALA A 8 5.04 -5.60 -10.57
CA ALA A 8 5.87 -4.59 -11.21
C ALA A 8 6.67 -3.76 -10.18
N VAL A 9 6.04 -3.38 -9.06
CA VAL A 9 6.71 -2.66 -7.97
C VAL A 9 7.76 -3.57 -7.30
N HIS A 10 7.43 -4.84 -7.07
CA HIS A 10 8.38 -5.80 -6.49
C HIS A 10 9.58 -6.09 -7.39
N VAL A 11 9.37 -6.14 -8.70
CA VAL A 11 10.47 -6.28 -9.67
C VAL A 11 11.33 -5.02 -9.68
N ALA A 12 10.70 -3.83 -9.72
CA ALA A 12 11.42 -2.55 -9.81
C ALA A 12 12.15 -2.16 -8.52
N ALA A 13 11.68 -2.59 -7.35
CA ALA A 13 12.36 -2.37 -6.07
C ALA A 13 13.50 -3.35 -5.81
N GLY A 14 13.65 -4.40 -6.63
CA GLY A 14 14.67 -5.42 -6.47
C GLY A 14 14.42 -6.35 -5.28
N LYS A 15 15.39 -7.22 -5.00
CA LYS A 15 15.27 -8.31 -4.01
C LYS A 15 15.12 -7.81 -2.58
N GLY A 16 15.59 -6.59 -2.29
CA GLY A 16 15.51 -6.00 -0.95
C GLY A 16 14.07 -5.88 -0.46
N LEU A 17 13.16 -5.43 -1.33
CA LEU A 17 11.74 -5.30 -0.98
C LEU A 17 11.12 -6.65 -0.61
N MET A 18 11.44 -7.69 -1.36
CA MET A 18 10.96 -9.04 -1.04
C MET A 18 11.54 -9.52 0.31
N ASN A 19 12.82 -9.29 0.58
CA ASN A 19 13.43 -9.72 1.84
C ASN A 19 12.85 -9.05 3.08
N GLU A 20 12.43 -7.79 2.98
CA GLU A 20 11.69 -7.11 4.06
C GLU A 20 10.23 -7.54 4.11
N TRP A 21 9.59 -7.71 2.95
CA TRP A 21 8.22 -8.19 2.87
C TRP A 21 8.00 -9.51 3.61
N TRP A 22 8.94 -10.45 3.48
CA TRP A 22 8.89 -11.75 4.17
C TRP A 22 9.10 -11.66 5.69
N LYS A 23 9.62 -10.54 6.20
CA LYS A 23 9.75 -10.30 7.64
C LYS A 23 8.50 -9.68 8.26
N ILE A 24 7.57 -9.19 7.43
CA ILE A 24 6.30 -8.65 7.90
C ILE A 24 5.43 -9.82 8.32
N GLU A 25 5.18 -9.95 9.63
CA GLU A 25 4.46 -11.09 10.20
C GLU A 25 2.97 -11.08 9.83
N SER A 26 2.33 -9.91 9.80
CA SER A 26 0.92 -9.78 9.39
C SER A 26 0.52 -8.33 9.07
N CYS A 27 -0.52 -8.18 8.26
CA CYS A 27 -1.26 -6.94 8.08
C CYS A 27 -2.75 -7.27 8.20
N THR A 28 -3.47 -6.55 9.05
CA THR A 28 -4.92 -6.73 9.22
C THR A 28 -5.68 -6.16 8.02
N PRO A 29 -6.88 -6.69 7.69
CA PRO A 29 -7.75 -6.06 6.69
C PRO A 29 -8.03 -4.60 7.06
N GLY A 30 -7.87 -3.69 6.09
CA GLY A 30 -8.00 -2.25 6.32
C GLY A 30 -6.72 -1.60 6.85
N GLY A 31 -5.67 -2.38 7.14
CA GLY A 31 -4.38 -1.90 7.59
C GLY A 31 -3.42 -1.52 6.45
N ALA A 32 -2.30 -0.93 6.85
CA ALA A 32 -1.18 -0.62 5.97
C ALA A 32 0.15 -0.99 6.64
N VAL A 33 1.17 -1.26 5.84
CA VAL A 33 2.54 -1.52 6.28
C VAL A 33 3.50 -0.72 5.40
N LEU A 34 4.53 -0.14 6.03
CA LEU A 34 5.58 0.59 5.34
C LEU A 34 6.81 -0.29 5.18
N THR A 35 7.41 -0.28 3.99
CA THR A 35 8.73 -0.88 3.73
C THR A 35 9.66 0.15 3.12
N GLY A 36 10.95 -0.17 3.06
CA GLY A 36 11.90 0.57 2.22
C GLY A 36 11.50 0.54 0.74
N GLY A 37 11.94 1.55 -0.02
CA GLY A 37 11.78 1.63 -1.47
C GLY A 37 12.87 0.94 -2.28
N TYR A 38 14.02 0.67 -1.65
CA TYR A 38 15.14 -0.07 -2.25
C TYR A 38 15.65 0.55 -3.55
N GLU A 39 15.53 -0.17 -4.68
CA GLU A 39 15.97 0.29 -6.00
C GLU A 39 15.01 1.31 -6.63
N LEU A 40 13.84 1.55 -6.02
CA LEU A 40 12.92 2.60 -6.46
C LEU A 40 13.49 4.00 -6.15
N PRO A 41 13.14 5.01 -6.96
CA PRO A 41 13.44 6.41 -6.63
C PRO A 41 12.67 6.89 -5.39
N ALA A 42 11.55 6.23 -5.06
CA ALA A 42 10.79 6.48 -3.84
C ALA A 42 11.54 5.89 -2.64
N LYS A 43 11.54 6.62 -1.50
CA LYS A 43 12.21 6.16 -0.28
C LYS A 43 11.50 4.98 0.40
N TYR A 44 10.19 4.90 0.23
CA TYR A 44 9.33 3.92 0.89
C TYR A 44 8.27 3.37 -0.06
N VAL A 45 7.76 2.19 0.26
CA VAL A 45 6.56 1.60 -0.35
C VAL A 45 5.53 1.37 0.75
N LEU A 46 4.30 1.84 0.51
CA LEU A 46 3.15 1.59 1.37
C LEU A 46 2.35 0.43 0.79
N HIS A 47 2.14 -0.60 1.60
CA HIS A 47 1.36 -1.77 1.26
C HIS A 47 0.08 -1.76 2.09
N THR A 48 -1.08 -1.71 1.45
CA THR A 48 -2.37 -1.79 2.14
C THR A 48 -3.11 -3.06 1.78
N PHE A 49 -3.77 -3.66 2.78
CA PHE A 49 -4.51 -4.91 2.59
C PHE A 49 -6.01 -4.66 2.66
N GLY A 50 -6.59 -4.31 1.51
CA GLY A 50 -8.05 -4.27 1.32
C GLY A 50 -8.56 -5.60 0.80
N SER A 51 -8.64 -6.64 1.64
CA SER A 51 -9.17 -7.93 1.21
C SER A 51 -10.66 -7.83 0.86
N GLY A 52 -10.93 -7.64 -0.44
CA GLY A 52 -12.26 -7.42 -0.96
C GLY A 52 -12.85 -6.12 -0.42
N PHE A 53 -12.56 -5.01 -1.08
CA PHE A 53 -13.24 -3.71 -0.91
C PHE A 53 -14.76 -3.88 -1.12
N ARG A 54 -15.43 -4.42 -0.11
CA ARG A 54 -16.84 -4.81 -0.11
C ARG A 54 -17.72 -3.67 0.42
N ASN A 55 -17.12 -2.72 1.12
CA ASN A 55 -17.80 -1.54 1.64
C ASN A 55 -16.82 -0.34 1.72
N GLN A 56 -17.40 0.86 1.80
CA GLN A 56 -16.68 2.12 1.86
C GLN A 56 -15.82 2.26 3.13
N ALA A 57 -16.28 1.75 4.27
CA ALA A 57 -15.55 1.80 5.54
C ALA A 57 -14.20 1.08 5.48
N MET A 58 -14.10 -0.04 4.75
CA MET A 58 -12.83 -0.74 4.55
C MET A 58 -11.85 0.10 3.72
N LEU A 59 -12.36 0.76 2.68
CA LEU A 59 -11.54 1.65 1.86
C LEU A 59 -11.04 2.84 2.68
N GLU A 60 -11.91 3.46 3.47
CA GLU A 60 -11.56 4.53 4.40
C GLU A 60 -10.48 4.07 5.39
N SER A 61 -10.62 2.88 5.98
CA SER A 61 -9.61 2.30 6.87
C SER A 61 -8.25 2.14 6.19
N CYS A 62 -8.21 1.63 4.95
CA CYS A 62 -6.97 1.50 4.19
C CYS A 62 -6.29 2.86 3.99
N TYR A 63 -7.05 3.88 3.60
CA TYR A 63 -6.52 5.23 3.41
C TYR A 63 -6.03 5.84 4.72
N SER A 64 -6.82 5.77 5.79
CA SER A 64 -6.44 6.28 7.10
C SER A 64 -5.15 5.63 7.59
N SER A 65 -5.05 4.30 7.53
CA SER A 65 -3.84 3.58 7.94
C SER A 65 -2.60 4.00 7.14
N CYS A 66 -2.75 4.21 5.83
CA CYS A 66 -1.65 4.71 5.00
C CYS A 66 -1.23 6.13 5.40
N LEU A 67 -2.18 7.02 5.65
CA LEU A 67 -1.92 8.40 6.03
C LEU A 67 -1.31 8.51 7.43
N ASP A 68 -1.74 7.67 8.37
CA ASP A 68 -1.16 7.60 9.71
C ASP A 68 0.33 7.25 9.63
N LEU A 69 0.71 6.27 8.80
CA LEU A 69 2.12 5.94 8.55
C LEU A 69 2.88 7.09 7.87
N VAL A 70 2.25 7.81 6.94
CA VAL A 70 2.87 9.00 6.31
C VAL A 70 3.18 10.07 7.34
N LEU A 71 2.24 10.33 8.26
CA LEU A 71 2.41 11.31 9.34
C LEU A 71 3.47 10.85 10.36
N GLU A 72 3.40 9.60 10.81
CA GLU A 72 4.34 9.01 11.76
C GLU A 72 5.78 9.07 11.24
N HIS A 73 5.98 8.75 9.96
CA HIS A 73 7.29 8.74 9.32
C HIS A 73 7.69 10.09 8.70
N ASN A 74 6.91 11.16 8.93
CA ASN A 74 7.15 12.51 8.40
C ASN A 74 7.38 12.54 6.87
N ILE A 75 6.64 11.71 6.13
CA ILE A 75 6.71 11.61 4.68
C ILE A 75 5.97 12.81 4.08
N ARG A 76 6.66 13.62 3.27
CA ARG A 76 6.11 14.87 2.71
C ARG A 76 5.30 14.69 1.44
N SER A 77 5.47 13.57 0.75
CA SER A 77 4.82 13.29 -0.53
C SER A 77 4.57 11.79 -0.64
N VAL A 78 3.34 11.42 -0.97
CA VAL A 78 2.92 10.03 -1.16
C VAL A 78 2.04 9.95 -2.40
N VAL A 79 2.16 8.85 -3.15
CA VAL A 79 1.23 8.52 -4.22
C VAL A 79 0.53 7.24 -3.81
N LEU A 80 -0.79 7.29 -3.66
CA LEU A 80 -1.61 6.14 -3.34
C LEU A 80 -2.34 5.70 -4.62
N GLU A 81 -2.00 4.50 -5.11
CA GLU A 81 -2.74 3.85 -6.19
C GLU A 81 -3.68 2.81 -5.58
N VAL A 82 -4.99 2.97 -5.76
CA VAL A 82 -5.97 2.01 -5.26
C VAL A 82 -6.64 1.31 -6.43
N ALA A 83 -6.47 -0.01 -6.51
CA ALA A 83 -7.21 -0.85 -7.44
C ALA A 83 -8.51 -1.34 -6.78
N VAL A 84 -9.63 -0.67 -7.05
CA VAL A 84 -10.97 -1.16 -6.64
C VAL A 84 -11.51 -2.05 -7.75
N ARG A 85 -11.41 -3.37 -7.59
CA ARG A 85 -11.92 -4.34 -8.58
C ARG A 85 -13.41 -4.65 -8.38
N TYR A 86 -14.27 -3.63 -8.31
CA TYR A 86 -15.72 -3.69 -8.57
C TYR A 86 -16.23 -2.30 -8.97
N ALA A 87 -16.60 -2.17 -10.26
CA ALA A 87 -17.57 -1.27 -10.88
C ALA A 87 -17.62 0.22 -10.47
N HIS A 88 -17.33 1.08 -11.46
CA HIS A 88 -17.88 2.44 -11.61
C HIS A 88 -17.84 3.34 -10.36
N LYS A 89 -16.70 3.99 -10.09
CA LYS A 89 -16.66 5.42 -9.72
C LYS A 89 -15.22 5.90 -9.63
N THR A 90 -15.00 7.04 -10.25
CA THR A 90 -13.74 7.77 -10.39
C THR A 90 -13.04 7.93 -9.04
N ILE A 91 -11.78 7.51 -8.95
CA ILE A 91 -10.94 7.73 -7.78
C ILE A 91 -10.37 9.15 -7.89
N PRO A 92 -10.56 10.03 -6.89
CA PRO A 92 -9.94 11.35 -6.90
C PRO A 92 -8.43 11.20 -6.70
N ARG A 93 -7.67 11.83 -7.60
CA ARG A 93 -6.21 11.98 -7.49
C ARG A 93 -5.93 12.88 -6.28
N LEU A 94 -5.39 12.34 -5.19
CA LEU A 94 -4.74 13.18 -4.17
C LEU A 94 -3.34 13.53 -4.67
N ILE A 95 -3.08 14.83 -4.73
CA ILE A 95 -1.80 15.48 -5.06
C ILE A 95 -1.02 15.73 -3.78
#